data_AF-A0A818IQP9-F1
#
_entry.id   AF-A0A818IQP9-F1
#
_cell.length_a   1.000
_cell.length_b   1.000
_cell.length_c   1.000
_cell.angle_alpha   90.00
_cell.angle_beta   90.00
_cell.angle_gamma   90.00
#
_symmetry.space_group_name_H-M   'P 1'
#
loop_
_entity.id
_entity.type
_entity.pdbx_description
1 polymer ?
#
loop_
_entity_poly.entity_id
_entity_poly.type
_entity_poly.pdbx_seq_one_letter_code
_entity_poly.pdbx_strand_id
1 'polypeptide(L)'
;MGQQTSSQYYSVPFETNISPSLHYGSQIQVYGIATGNQFEVNLANKRGDIILHVNPRINDRELVLNSAPGGNWGNEERKPLTISNGQQFNIIIMVTS
;
A
#
# COMPACT_ATOMS: atom_id res chain seq x y z
N MET A 1 -6.60 -9.47 26.49
CA MET A 1 -6.33 -8.02 26.51
C MET A 1 -6.31 -7.54 25.07
N GLY A 2 -7.42 -6.98 24.59
CA GLY A 2 -7.47 -6.41 23.24
C GLY A 2 -6.71 -5.09 23.24
N GLN A 3 -5.69 -4.96 22.39
CA GLN A 3 -5.08 -3.66 22.17
C GLN A 3 -6.06 -2.82 21.34
N GLN A 4 -6.74 -1.91 22.04
CA GLN A 4 -7.53 -0.85 21.46
C GLN A 4 -6.55 0.22 20.97
N THR A 5 -6.13 0.15 19.71
CA THR A 5 -5.36 1.23 19.09
C THR A 5 -6.35 2.32 18.70
N SER A 6 -6.24 3.51 19.30
CA SER A 6 -6.97 4.68 18.83
C SER A 6 -6.65 4.87 17.35
N SER A 7 -7.66 4.84 16.48
CA SER A 7 -7.50 5.04 15.04
C SER A 7 -7.11 6.49 14.75
N GLN A 8 -5.84 6.80 14.91
CA GLN A 8 -5.28 8.07 14.46
C GLN A 8 -5.21 8.04 12.93
N TYR A 9 -5.95 8.93 12.27
CA TYR A 9 -5.77 9.19 10.85
C TYR A 9 -4.45 9.93 10.64
N TYR A 10 -3.65 9.49 9.69
CA TYR A 10 -2.41 10.15 9.28
C TYR A 10 -2.68 11.09 8.10
N SER A 11 -2.02 12.23 8.08
CA SER A 11 -2.04 13.11 6.91
C SER A 11 -1.25 12.48 5.76
N VAL A 12 -1.76 12.60 4.54
CA VAL A 12 -1.08 12.12 3.32
C VAL A 12 -0.35 13.29 2.63
N PRO A 13 0.87 13.08 2.08
CA PRO A 13 1.63 11.83 2.08
C PRO A 13 2.16 11.46 3.49
N PHE A 14 2.12 10.17 3.80
CA PHE A 14 2.61 9.61 5.07
C PHE A 14 3.78 8.68 4.79
N GLU A 15 4.87 8.85 5.55
CA GLU A 15 6.07 8.02 5.45
C GLU A 15 6.51 7.60 6.85
N THR A 16 6.89 6.34 7.01
CA THR A 16 7.43 5.81 8.26
C THR A 16 8.35 4.62 8.02
N ASN A 17 9.27 4.40 8.96
CA ASN A 17 10.10 3.20 8.98
C ASN A 17 9.31 2.02 9.56
N ILE A 18 9.47 0.84 8.97
CA ILE A 18 8.91 -0.40 9.50
C ILE A 18 9.92 -1.00 10.50
N SER A 19 9.52 -1.07 11.77
CA SER A 19 10.31 -1.67 12.84
C SER A 19 9.45 -2.58 13.72
N PRO A 20 9.84 -3.85 13.97
CA PRO A 20 11.02 -4.52 13.43
C PRO A 20 10.93 -4.74 11.91
N SER A 21 12.04 -5.09 11.27
CA SER A 21 12.04 -5.38 9.83
C SER A 21 11.08 -6.52 9.49
N LEU A 22 10.50 -6.44 8.28
CA LEU A 22 9.62 -7.47 7.76
C LEU A 22 10.33 -8.83 7.67
N HIS A 23 9.64 -9.88 8.09
CA HIS A 23 10.05 -11.28 8.06
C HIS A 23 8.89 -12.16 7.60
N TYR A 24 9.13 -13.43 7.29
CA TYR A 24 8.07 -14.38 6.93
C TYR A 24 6.93 -14.35 7.95
N GLY A 25 5.69 -14.23 7.48
CA GLY A 25 4.49 -14.10 8.31
C GLY A 25 4.18 -12.67 8.78
N SER A 26 5.03 -11.68 8.49
CA SER A 26 4.73 -10.27 8.77
C SER A 26 3.51 -9.81 7.99
N GLN A 27 2.68 -8.98 8.63
CA GLN A 27 1.49 -8.39 8.03
C GLN A 27 1.51 -6.87 8.22
N ILE A 28 1.30 -6.13 7.14
CA ILE A 28 1.03 -4.69 7.15
C ILE A 28 -0.44 -4.52 6.81
N GLN A 29 -1.15 -3.74 7.61
CA GLN A 29 -2.55 -3.38 7.35
C GLN A 29 -2.66 -1.88 7.16
N VAL A 30 -3.28 -1.47 6.06
CA VAL A 30 -3.54 -0.06 5.75
C VAL A 30 -5.05 0.13 5.64
N TYR A 31 -5.60 0.91 6.57
CA TYR A 31 -6.99 1.32 6.59
C TYR A 31 -7.10 2.76 6.09
N GLY A 32 -8.07 3.05 5.23
CA GLY A 32 -8.25 4.40 4.72
C GLY A 32 -9.57 4.62 4.01
N ILE A 33 -9.77 5.85 3.56
CA ILE A 33 -10.87 6.24 2.68
C ILE A 33 -10.24 6.60 1.33
N ALA A 34 -10.68 5.92 0.28
CA ALA A 34 -10.21 6.16 -1.08
C ALA A 34 -10.67 7.57 -1.52
N THR A 35 -9.74 8.43 -1.91
CA THR A 35 -10.04 9.79 -2.39
C THR A 35 -9.23 10.11 -3.63
N GLY A 36 -9.72 11.04 -4.45
CA GLY A 36 -9.06 11.43 -5.70
C GLY A 36 -9.20 10.40 -6.83
N ASN A 37 -8.35 10.54 -7.84
CA ASN A 37 -8.35 9.66 -9.02
C ASN A 37 -7.58 8.36 -8.78
N GLN A 38 -6.57 8.41 -7.91
CA GLN A 38 -5.71 7.30 -7.53
C GLN A 38 -5.04 7.59 -6.18
N PHE A 39 -4.55 6.55 -5.52
CA PHE A 39 -3.61 6.66 -4.42
C PHE A 39 -2.55 5.57 -4.51
N GLU A 40 -1.51 5.64 -3.69
CA GLU A 40 -0.47 4.63 -3.67
C GLU A 40 -0.04 4.25 -2.25
N VAL A 41 0.34 2.98 -2.10
CA VAL A 41 1.04 2.45 -0.94
C VAL A 41 2.33 1.82 -1.44
N ASN A 42 3.46 2.39 -1.05
CA ASN A 42 4.79 1.93 -1.44
C ASN A 42 5.49 1.26 -0.27
N LEU A 43 6.09 0.09 -0.50
CA LEU A 43 7.14 -0.45 0.36
C LEU A 43 8.47 -0.17 -0.31
N ALA A 44 9.34 0.53 0.41
CA ALA A 44 10.69 0.86 -0.04
C ALA A 44 11.73 0.16 0.84
N ASN A 45 12.84 -0.26 0.23
CA ASN A 45 14.00 -0.72 0.98
C ASN A 45 14.83 0.47 1.52
N LYS A 46 15.87 0.19 2.31
CA LYS A 46 16.76 1.23 2.88
C LYS A 46 17.51 2.07 1.85
N ARG A 47 17.55 1.65 0.58
CA ARG A 47 18.18 2.39 -0.53
C ARG A 47 17.18 3.30 -1.25
N GLY A 48 15.90 3.24 -0.89
CA GLY A 48 14.82 3.96 -1.56
C GLY A 48 14.24 3.22 -2.77
N ASP A 49 14.66 1.98 -3.04
CA ASP A 49 14.05 1.20 -4.12
C ASP A 49 12.64 0.77 -3.71
N ILE A 50 11.65 1.02 -4.58
CA ILE A 50 10.27 0.56 -4.35
C ILE A 50 10.22 -0.94 -4.67
N ILE A 51 10.13 -1.76 -3.63
CA ILE A 51 10.04 -3.23 -3.77
C ILE A 51 8.62 -3.70 -4.01
N LEU A 52 7.63 -2.89 -3.62
CA LEU A 52 6.21 -3.11 -3.91
C LEU A 52 5.51 -1.76 -4.02
N HIS A 53 4.88 -1.52 -5.16
CA HIS A 53 4.00 -0.41 -5.44
C HIS A 53 2.57 -0.95 -5.55
N VAL A 54 1.67 -0.46 -4.71
CA VAL A 54 0.24 -0.76 -4.77
C VAL A 54 -0.48 0.51 -5.16
N ASN A 55 -1.03 0.58 -6.36
CA ASN A 55 -1.66 1.78 -6.91
C ASN A 55 -3.09 1.52 -7.39
N PRO A 56 -4.08 1.66 -6.49
CA PRO A 56 -5.48 1.72 -6.88
C PRO A 56 -5.74 2.98 -7.72
N ARG A 57 -6.05 2.81 -9.00
CA ARG A 57 -6.51 3.84 -9.95
C ARG A 57 -8.04 3.80 -9.99
N ILE A 58 -8.65 4.61 -9.14
CA ILE A 58 -10.09 4.63 -8.86
C ILE A 58 -10.89 4.96 -10.14
N ASN A 59 -10.45 5.95 -10.91
CA ASN A 59 -11.15 6.35 -12.14
C ASN A 59 -11.08 5.27 -13.22
N ASP A 60 -9.95 4.60 -13.34
CA ASP A 60 -9.71 3.55 -14.35
C ASP A 60 -10.34 2.21 -13.91
N ARG A 61 -10.75 2.09 -12.65
CA ARG A 61 -11.22 0.85 -12.01
C ARG A 61 -10.19 -0.28 -12.07
N GLU A 62 -8.92 0.08 -11.87
CA GLU A 62 -7.80 -0.86 -11.89
C GLU A 62 -6.96 -0.74 -10.62
N LEU A 63 -6.51 -1.88 -10.11
CA LEU A 63 -5.40 -1.99 -9.17
C LEU A 63 -4.15 -2.31 -9.98
N VAL A 64 -3.16 -1.42 -9.91
CA VAL A 64 -1.85 -1.62 -10.51
C VAL A 64 -0.87 -2.03 -9.43
N LEU A 65 -0.14 -3.12 -9.66
CA LEU A 65 0.98 -3.56 -8.85
C LEU A 65 2.26 -3.48 -9.68
N ASN A 66 3.35 -3.01 -9.07
CA ASN A 66 4.65 -2.97 -9.73
C ASN A 66 5.80 -2.95 -8.69
N SER A 67 7.04 -2.90 -9.17
CA SER A 67 8.24 -2.59 -8.42
C SER A 67 9.15 -1.68 -9.26
N ALA A 68 10.02 -0.92 -8.61
CA ALA A 68 10.97 -0.01 -9.25
C ALA A 68 12.39 -0.13 -8.66
N PRO A 69 13.08 -1.27 -8.83
CA PRO A 69 14.47 -1.42 -8.40
C PRO A 69 15.38 -0.43 -9.15
N GLY A 70 16.16 0.37 -8.41
CA GLY A 70 16.99 1.42 -8.97
C GLY A 70 16.18 2.53 -9.67
N GLY A 71 14.89 2.69 -9.33
CA GLY A 71 14.00 3.69 -9.92
C GLY A 71 13.42 3.32 -11.29
N ASN A 72 13.68 2.11 -11.80
CA ASN A 72 13.16 1.66 -13.10
C ASN A 72 11.91 0.80 -12.90
N TRP A 73 10.76 1.31 -13.34
CA TRP A 73 9.50 0.57 -13.28
C TRP A 73 9.57 -0.71 -14.11
N GLY A 74 9.13 -1.83 -13.50
CA GLY A 74 8.95 -3.09 -14.20
C GLY A 74 7.63 -3.15 -14.99
N ASN A 75 7.26 -4.37 -15.38
CA ASN A 75 5.97 -4.63 -16.00
C ASN A 75 4.86 -4.52 -14.95
N GLU A 76 3.82 -3.76 -15.28
CA GLU A 76 2.65 -3.62 -14.40
C GLU A 76 1.82 -4.91 -14.39
N GLU A 77 1.44 -5.34 -13.18
CA GLU A 77 0.36 -6.29 -13.00
C GLU A 77 -0.94 -5.54 -12.72
N ARG A 78 -1.99 -5.84 -13.48
CA ARG A 78 -3.28 -5.16 -13.36
C ARG A 78 -4.35 -6.12 -12.88
N LYS A 79 -5.21 -5.64 -11.98
CA LYS A 79 -6.40 -6.36 -11.49
C LYS A 79 -7.62 -5.41 -11.48
N PRO A 80 -8.85 -5.92 -11.63
CA PRO A 80 -10.04 -5.09 -11.44
C PRO A 80 -10.10 -4.50 -10.03
N LEU A 81 -10.52 -3.24 -9.92
CA LEU A 81 -10.72 -2.55 -8.65
C LEU A 81 -12.21 -2.27 -8.43
N THR A 82 -12.71 -2.62 -7.26
CA THR A 82 -14.13 -2.46 -6.91
C THR A 82 -14.40 -1.28 -5.96
N ILE A 83 -13.35 -0.63 -5.45
CA ILE A 83 -13.49 0.53 -4.57
C ILE A 83 -13.83 1.78 -5.37
N SER A 84 -14.68 2.64 -4.81
CA SER A 84 -15.02 3.96 -5.38
C SER A 84 -14.47 5.10 -4.52
N ASN A 85 -14.43 6.31 -5.08
CA ASN A 85 -14.09 7.52 -4.33
C ASN A 85 -15.07 7.70 -3.15
N GLY A 86 -14.54 8.02 -1.97
CA GLY A 86 -15.25 8.12 -0.69
C GLY A 86 -15.43 6.78 0.05
N GLN A 87 -15.04 5.64 -0.55
CA GLN A 87 -15.23 4.32 0.07
C GLN A 87 -14.07 3.95 1.00
N GLN A 88 -14.40 3.30 2.12
CA GLN A 88 -13.40 2.70 3.00
C GLN A 88 -12.72 1.50 2.34
N PHE A 89 -11.43 1.33 2.60
CA PHE A 89 -10.67 0.16 2.16
C PHE A 89 -9.80 -0.41 3.29
N ASN A 90 -9.42 -1.68 3.13
CA ASN A 90 -8.38 -2.35 3.90
C ASN A 90 -7.43 -3.06 2.94
N ILE A 91 -6.16 -2.63 2.93
CA ILE A 91 -5.08 -3.31 2.20
C ILE A 91 -4.28 -4.12 3.21
N ILE A 92 -4.17 -5.41 2.94
CA ILE A 92 -3.35 -6.33 3.73
C ILE A 92 -2.18 -6.79 2.85
N ILE A 93 -0.97 -6.46 3.28
CA ILE A 93 0.27 -6.96 2.67
C ILE A 93 0.84 -8.01 3.61
N MET A 94 0.93 -9.25 3.13
CA MET A 94 1.47 -10.37 3.89
C MET A 94 2.79 -10.83 3.26
N VAL A 95 3.81 -10.99 4.09
CA VAL A 95 5.08 -11.55 3.65
C VAL A 95 4.99 -13.07 3.70
N THR A 96 4.94 -13.67 2.52
CA THR A 96 4.88 -15.13 2.33
C THR A 96 6.22 -15.66 1.78
N SER A 97 6.37 -16.99 1.76
CA SER A 97 7.50 -17.72 1.16
C SER A 97 7.37 -17.86 -0.35
#